data_AF-A0A3M1PYF8-F1
#
_entry.id   AF-A0A3M1PYF8-F1
#
_cell.length_a   1.000
_cell.length_b   1.000
_cell.length_c   1.000
_cell.angle_alpha   90.00
_cell.angle_beta   90.00
_cell.angle_gamma   90.00
#
_symmetry.space_group_name_H-M   'P 1'
#
loop_
_entity.id
_entity.type
_entity.pdbx_description
1 polymer ?
#
loop_
_entity_poly.entity_id
_entity_poly.type
_entity_poly.pdbx_seq_one_letter_code
_entity_poly.pdbx_strand_id
1 'polypeptide(L)'
;RNTLPAPELRFVDWRRTYPDLRVERIVASDVLYESRCLRPVAEFVERHLTPDGFALIVDSFRAPADAFDSVARHCGVSVKTEEQPARPDETPPRPRCRVFTLRRRA
;
A
#
# COMPACT_ATOMS: atom_id res chain seq x y z
N ARG A 1 7.82 -25.66 -0.19
CA ARG A 1 8.65 -24.46 0.03
C ARG A 1 9.07 -23.97 -1.35
N ASN A 2 8.81 -22.71 -1.71
CA ASN A 2 9.33 -22.19 -2.98
C ASN A 2 10.85 -21.98 -2.84
N THR A 3 11.58 -22.02 -3.94
CA THR A 3 13.06 -21.92 -3.98
C THR A 3 13.57 -20.48 -3.81
N LEU A 4 12.73 -19.60 -3.26
CA LEU A 4 13.06 -18.20 -3.09
C LEU A 4 14.00 -18.03 -1.89
N PRO A 5 14.92 -17.05 -1.95
CA PRO A 5 15.74 -16.68 -0.81
C PRO A 5 14.86 -16.22 0.35
N ALA A 6 15.37 -16.36 1.57
CA ALA A 6 14.71 -15.79 2.73
C ALA A 6 14.63 -14.26 2.57
N PRO A 7 13.50 -13.63 2.94
CA PRO A 7 13.40 -12.17 2.87
C PRO A 7 14.33 -11.53 3.89
N GLU A 8 14.98 -10.44 3.50
CA GLU A 8 15.65 -9.56 4.45
C GLU A 8 14.61 -8.85 5.34
N LEU A 9 14.89 -8.75 6.63
CA LEU A 9 13.99 -8.13 7.60
C LEU A 9 14.60 -6.83 8.13
N ARG A 10 13.79 -5.78 8.15
CA ARG A 10 14.18 -4.46 8.68
C ARG A 10 13.02 -3.83 9.44
N PHE A 11 13.34 -3.15 10.55
CA PHE A 11 12.39 -2.28 11.22
C PHE A 11 12.21 -0.99 10.43
N VAL A 12 10.98 -0.73 10.02
CA VAL A 12 10.60 0.45 9.25
C VAL A 12 9.54 1.23 10.02
N ASP A 13 9.76 2.55 10.11
CA ASP A 13 8.77 3.52 10.54
C ASP A 13 8.42 4.37 9.32
N TRP A 14 7.19 4.25 8.82
CA TRP A 14 6.71 4.97 7.65
C TRP A 14 6.70 6.50 7.82
N ARG A 15 6.89 7.02 9.04
CA ARG A 15 7.08 8.47 9.30
C ARG A 15 8.49 8.94 8.97
N ARG A 16 9.42 8.02 8.70
CA ARG A 16 10.84 8.30 8.42
C ARG A 16 11.18 8.04 6.96
N THR A 17 12.29 8.60 6.53
CA THR A 17 12.88 8.40 5.21
C THR A 17 14.20 7.68 5.34
N TYR A 18 14.44 6.72 4.44
CA TYR A 18 15.61 5.86 4.42
C TYR A 18 16.33 6.07 3.07
N PRO A 19 17.47 6.77 3.04
CA PRO A 19 18.19 7.08 1.79
C PRO A 19 18.62 5.84 1.00
N ASP A 20 18.89 4.76 1.72
CA ASP A 20 19.33 3.47 1.19
C ASP A 20 18.18 2.58 0.70
N LEU A 21 16.93 2.95 0.97
CA LEU A 21 15.76 2.15 0.59
C LEU A 21 15.09 2.74 -0.66
N ARG A 22 15.27 2.08 -1.79
CA ARG A 22 14.51 2.31 -3.02
C ARG A 22 14.05 0.98 -3.58
N VAL A 23 12.75 0.85 -3.83
CA VAL A 23 12.14 -0.42 -4.23
C VAL A 23 11.19 -0.22 -5.40
N GLU A 24 11.14 -1.21 -6.28
CA GLU A 24 10.20 -1.19 -7.41
C GLU A 24 8.76 -1.49 -7.00
N ARG A 25 8.60 -2.20 -5.88
CA ARG A 25 7.30 -2.70 -5.40
C ARG A 25 7.18 -2.48 -3.91
N ILE A 26 6.02 -1.96 -3.50
CA ILE A 26 5.60 -1.92 -2.10
C ILE A 26 4.26 -2.65 -2.03
N VAL A 27 4.13 -3.61 -1.13
CA VAL A 27 2.86 -4.31 -0.89
C VAL A 27 2.51 -4.16 0.58
N ALA A 28 1.29 -3.75 0.88
CA ALA A 28 0.79 -3.60 2.24
C ALA A 28 -0.68 -4.05 2.34
N SER A 29 -1.04 -4.67 3.46
CA SER A 29 -2.43 -5.08 3.75
C SER A 29 -2.83 -4.49 5.09
N ASP A 30 -4.02 -3.89 5.13
CA ASP A 30 -4.67 -3.38 6.34
C ASP A 30 -3.77 -2.46 7.18
N VAL A 31 -2.99 -1.59 6.53
CA VAL A 31 -2.15 -0.58 7.21
C VAL A 31 -2.85 0.77 7.39
N LEU A 32 -4.07 0.90 6.85
CA LEU A 32 -4.85 2.15 6.80
C LEU A 32 -5.99 2.18 7.83
N TYR A 33 -5.93 1.33 8.86
CA TYR A 33 -7.00 1.16 9.85
C TYR A 33 -7.15 2.34 10.83
N GLU A 34 -6.19 3.26 10.87
CA GLU A 34 -6.26 4.50 11.63
C GLU A 34 -5.98 5.71 10.73
N SER A 35 -6.73 6.80 10.91
CA SER A 35 -6.57 8.02 10.09
C SER A 35 -5.15 8.60 10.16
N ARG A 36 -4.44 8.40 11.29
CA ARG A 36 -3.05 8.83 11.46
C ARG A 36 -2.06 8.10 10.54
N CYS A 37 -2.43 6.95 9.98
CA CYS A 37 -1.57 6.17 9.11
C CYS A 37 -1.63 6.62 7.65
N LEU A 38 -2.72 7.27 7.21
CA LEU A 38 -2.96 7.57 5.80
C LEU A 38 -1.82 8.37 5.16
N ARG A 39 -1.48 9.51 5.77
CA ARG A 39 -0.43 10.40 5.26
C ARG A 39 0.96 9.75 5.36
N PRO A 40 1.41 9.21 6.50
CA PRO A 40 2.70 8.55 6.60
C PRO A 40 2.89 7.43 5.57
N VAL A 41 1.86 6.60 5.34
CA VAL A 41 1.93 5.53 4.35
C VAL A 41 2.06 6.09 2.93
N ALA A 42 1.27 7.10 2.57
CA ALA A 42 1.36 7.73 1.26
C ALA A 42 2.72 8.40 1.01
N GLU A 43 3.23 9.15 1.98
CA GLU A 43 4.56 9.77 1.91
C GLU A 43 5.67 8.74 1.85
N PHE A 44 5.55 7.63 2.57
CA PHE A 44 6.50 6.54 2.51
C PHE A 44 6.57 5.94 1.10
N VAL A 45 5.41 5.73 0.46
CA VAL A 45 5.36 5.27 -0.94
C VAL A 45 6.00 6.29 -1.88
N GLU A 46 5.66 7.57 -1.77
CA GLU A 46 6.24 8.61 -2.63
C GLU A 46 7.78 8.61 -2.56
N ARG A 47 8.33 8.54 -1.35
CA ARG A 47 9.76 8.71 -1.10
C ARG A 47 10.61 7.49 -1.45
N HIS A 48 10.06 6.28 -1.33
CA HIS A 48 10.85 5.04 -1.42
C HIS A 48 10.57 4.21 -2.68
N LEU A 49 9.53 4.54 -3.43
CA LEU A 49 9.25 3.88 -4.70
C LEU A 49 10.22 4.38 -5.78
N THR A 50 10.70 3.48 -6.65
CA THR A 50 11.41 3.90 -7.86
C THR A 50 10.46 4.66 -8.80
N PRO A 51 10.97 5.48 -9.75
CA PRO A 51 10.12 6.21 -10.69
C PRO A 51 9.13 5.34 -11.47
N ASP A 52 9.56 4.15 -11.90
CA ASP A 52 8.74 3.18 -12.65
C ASP A 52 8.05 2.14 -11.76
N GLY A 53 8.18 2.29 -10.43
CA GLY A 53 7.61 1.39 -9.46
C GLY A 53 6.10 1.55 -9.29
N PHE A 54 5.50 0.62 -8.55
CA PHE A 54 4.14 0.78 -8.04
C PHE A 54 4.00 0.21 -6.63
N ALA A 55 3.04 0.74 -5.87
CA ALA A 55 2.60 0.16 -4.61
C ALA A 55 1.20 -0.43 -4.73
N LEU A 56 0.94 -1.54 -4.04
CA LEU A 56 -0.38 -2.11 -3.83
C LEU A 56 -0.70 -2.05 -2.34
N ILE A 57 -1.79 -1.37 -2.00
CA ILE A 57 -2.28 -1.29 -0.62
C ILE A 57 -3.70 -1.84 -0.60
N VAL A 58 -3.93 -2.86 0.22
CA VAL A 58 -5.25 -3.49 0.37
C VAL A 58 -5.89 -3.07 1.69
N ASP A 59 -7.19 -2.79 1.66
CA ASP A 59 -7.98 -2.50 2.85
C ASP A 59 -9.36 -3.18 2.78
N SER A 60 -9.87 -3.60 3.93
CA SER A 60 -11.17 -4.30 4.07
C SER A 60 -12.35 -3.33 4.24
N PHE A 61 -12.38 -2.22 3.48
CA PHE A 61 -13.37 -1.13 3.59
C PHE A 61 -13.52 -0.54 5.00
N ARG A 62 -12.40 -0.30 5.68
CA ARG A 62 -12.42 0.40 6.98
C ARG A 62 -12.62 1.89 6.75
N ALA A 63 -13.50 2.51 7.54
CA ALA A 63 -13.87 3.93 7.38
C ALA A 63 -12.68 4.90 7.24
N PRO A 64 -11.57 4.77 8.00
CA PRO A 64 -10.43 5.68 7.83
C PRO A 64 -9.82 5.66 6.42
N ALA A 65 -9.80 4.49 5.77
CA ALA A 65 -9.18 4.33 4.48
C ALA A 65 -10.02 4.94 3.32
N ASP A 66 -11.24 5.40 3.58
CA ASP A 66 -12.08 6.09 2.59
C ASP A 66 -11.45 7.40 2.11
N ALA A 67 -10.70 8.07 2.98
CA ALA A 67 -9.98 9.30 2.65
C ALA A 67 -8.62 9.05 1.96
N PHE A 68 -8.15 7.80 1.87
CA PHE A 68 -6.77 7.52 1.50
C PHE A 68 -6.41 7.96 0.09
N ASP A 69 -7.31 7.77 -0.87
CA ASP A 69 -7.13 8.17 -2.26
C ASP A 69 -6.85 9.69 -2.40
N SER A 70 -7.62 10.52 -1.70
CA SER A 70 -7.42 11.98 -1.67
C SER A 70 -6.11 12.36 -0.95
N VAL A 71 -5.84 11.76 0.21
CA VAL A 71 -4.61 12.01 0.98
C VAL A 71 -3.36 11.65 0.17
N ALA A 72 -3.38 10.49 -0.49
CA ALA A 72 -2.27 10.03 -1.30
C ALA A 72 -2.03 10.94 -2.51
N ARG A 73 -3.08 11.37 -3.22
CA ARG A 73 -2.95 12.37 -4.29
C ARG A 73 -2.38 13.69 -3.80
N HIS A 74 -2.72 14.13 -2.59
CA HIS A 74 -2.15 15.34 -2.01
C HIS A 74 -0.65 15.16 -1.65
N CYS A 75 -0.20 13.93 -1.39
CA CYS A 75 1.21 13.61 -1.14
C CYS A 75 2.04 13.42 -2.42
N GLY A 76 1.49 13.67 -3.61
CA GLY A 76 2.25 13.62 -4.86
C GLY A 76 2.31 12.26 -5.56
N VAL A 77 1.51 11.28 -5.12
CA VAL A 77 1.34 10.00 -5.84
C VAL A 77 0.05 9.99 -6.65
N SER A 78 0.06 9.31 -7.79
CA SER A 78 -1.15 8.92 -8.51
C SER A 78 -1.75 7.69 -7.84
N VAL A 79 -3.09 7.58 -7.88
CA VAL A 79 -3.83 6.49 -7.24
C VAL A 79 -4.90 5.99 -8.22
N LYS A 80 -4.95 4.67 -8.40
CA LYS A 80 -6.08 3.95 -8.99
C LYS A 80 -6.68 3.07 -7.90
N THR A 81 -8.00 3.16 -7.70
CA THR A 81 -8.71 2.38 -6.69
C THR A 81 -9.59 1.36 -7.38
N GLU A 82 -9.49 0.10 -6.98
CA GLU A 82 -10.30 -0.99 -7.52
C GLU A 82 -10.92 -1.79 -6.38
N GLU A 83 -12.22 -2.00 -6.45
CA GLU A 83 -12.91 -2.92 -5.54
C GLU A 83 -12.74 -4.35 -6.03
N GLN A 84 -12.52 -5.26 -5.08
CA GLN A 84 -12.50 -6.69 -5.30
C GLN A 84 -13.73 -7.28 -4.62
N PRO A 85 -14.60 -8.00 -5.36
CA PRO A 85 -15.80 -8.59 -4.80
C PRO A 85 -15.43 -9.70 -3.80
N ALA A 86 -16.35 -9.95 -2.86
CA ALA A 86 -16.25 -11.13 -2.02
C ALA A 86 -16.31 -12.41 -2.87
N ARG A 87 -15.58 -13.44 -2.45
CA ARG A 87 -15.62 -14.77 -3.05
C ARG A 87 -15.95 -15.78 -1.95
N PRO A 88 -17.25 -15.95 -1.64
CA PRO A 88 -17.69 -16.79 -0.53
C PRO A 88 -17.41 -18.28 -0.78
N ASP A 89 -17.31 -18.68 -2.05
CA ASP A 89 -17.09 -20.08 -2.46
C ASP A 89 -15.59 -20.48 -2.45
N GLU A 90 -14.66 -19.55 -2.23
CA GLU A 90 -13.24 -19.87 -2.04
C GLU A 90 -13.01 -20.55 -0.68
N THR A 91 -11.97 -21.37 -0.57
CA THR A 91 -11.53 -21.97 0.70
C THR A 91 -10.09 -21.53 1.00
N PRO A 92 -9.86 -20.61 1.97
CA PRO A 92 -10.86 -19.94 2.80
C PRO A 92 -11.68 -18.88 2.02
N PRO A 93 -12.89 -18.52 2.50
CA PRO A 93 -13.69 -17.48 1.88
C PRO A 93 -12.94 -16.15 1.84
N ARG A 94 -12.98 -15.47 0.68
CA ARG A 94 -12.33 -14.17 0.52
C ARG A 94 -13.35 -13.05 0.75
N PRO A 95 -13.16 -12.14 1.72
CA PRO A 95 -14.04 -10.99 1.89
C PRO A 95 -13.86 -10.00 0.75
N ARG A 96 -14.85 -9.10 0.58
CA ARG A 96 -14.65 -7.93 -0.28
C ARG A 96 -13.50 -7.08 0.24
N CYS A 97 -12.71 -6.50 -0.65
CA CYS A 97 -11.68 -5.53 -0.29
C CYS A 97 -11.55 -4.46 -1.36
N ARG A 98 -10.77 -3.43 -1.08
CA ARG A 98 -10.32 -2.46 -2.07
C ARG A 98 -8.81 -2.53 -2.20
N VAL A 99 -8.33 -2.29 -3.41
CA VAL A 99 -6.92 -2.23 -3.74
C VAL A 99 -6.62 -0.83 -4.26
N PHE A 100 -5.69 -0.14 -3.59
CA PHE A 100 -5.10 1.09 -4.06
C PHE A 100 -3.79 0.76 -4.80
N THR A 101 -3.74 1.08 -6.09
CA THR A 101 -2.50 1.06 -6.87
C THR A 101 -1.93 2.47 -6.90
N LEU A 102 -0.74 2.66 -6.32
CA LEU A 102 -0.06 3.95 -6.25
C LEU A 102 1.13 3.96 -7.19
N ARG A 103 1.38 5.09 -7.85
CA ARG A 103 2.62 5.36 -8.61
C ARG A 103 3.10 6.77 -8.34
N ARG A 104 4.40 7.02 -8.44
CA ARG A 104 4.92 8.40 -8.40
C ARG A 104 4.34 9.20 -9.55
N ARG A 105 4.10 10.50 -9.35
CA ARG A 105 3.78 11.39 -10.47
C ARG A 105 5.04 11.58 -11.32
N ALA A 106 4.85 11.56 -12.63
CA ALA A 106 5.87 11.96 -13.59
C ALA A 106 6.16 13.46 -13.46
#